data_AF-A0A414DGS1-F1
#
_entry.id   AF-A0A414DGS1-F1
#
_cell.length_a   1.000
_cell.length_b   1.000
_cell.length_c   1.000
_cell.angle_alpha   90.00
_cell.angle_beta   90.00
_cell.angle_gamma   90.00
#
_symmetry.space_group_name_H-M   'P 1'
#
loop_
_entity.id
_entity.type
_entity.pdbx_description
1 polymer ?
#
loop_
_entity_poly.entity_id
_entity_poly.type
_entity_poly.pdbx_seq_one_letter_code
_entity_poly.pdbx_strand_id
1 'polypeptide(L)'
;MSNNLDIDIRKLTLPNGRTLEKQMKYEAKRFLTILQEEIDRWYSLYSPMIYQRTYDMRNSIYAEDIVRVSTSGNKLQIKINYDDTAFHKSLWDDSKINSILLMNNGYQVSHGWHKDIENFGYREGGHFLENAVYRFNKENDFGIDIIINY
;
A
#
# COMPACT_ATOMS: atom_id res chain seq x y z
N MET A 1 -13.48 -1.41 -44.43
CA MET A 1 -13.36 -2.61 -43.58
C MET A 1 -12.49 -2.24 -42.39
N SER A 2 -13.04 -2.08 -41.18
CA SER A 2 -12.18 -1.92 -40.00
C SER A 2 -11.71 -3.31 -39.57
N ASN A 3 -10.42 -3.59 -39.76
CA ASN A 3 -9.77 -4.72 -39.11
C ASN A 3 -9.65 -4.41 -37.61
N ASN A 4 -10.73 -4.66 -36.86
CA ASN A 4 -10.64 -4.76 -35.41
C ASN A 4 -10.02 -6.12 -35.09
N LEU A 5 -8.69 -6.17 -35.18
CA LEU A 5 -7.88 -7.21 -34.56
C LEU A 5 -8.10 -7.07 -33.04
N ASP A 6 -9.01 -7.88 -32.51
CA ASP A 6 -9.26 -8.01 -31.08
C ASP A 6 -8.09 -8.79 -30.45
N ILE A 7 -6.94 -8.12 -30.34
CA ILE A 7 -5.73 -8.68 -29.75
C ILE A 7 -5.88 -8.61 -28.24
N ASP A 8 -5.99 -9.77 -27.61
CA ASP A 8 -5.90 -9.88 -26.16
C ASP A 8 -4.45 -9.62 -25.71
N ILE A 9 -4.13 -8.33 -25.48
CA ILE A 9 -2.80 -7.88 -25.07
C ILE A 9 -2.29 -8.56 -23.80
N ARG A 10 -3.17 -9.10 -22.95
CA ARG A 10 -2.81 -9.80 -21.72
C ARG A 10 -2.01 -11.08 -21.99
N LYS A 11 -2.21 -11.68 -23.17
CA LYS A 11 -1.54 -12.91 -23.63
C LYS A 11 -0.23 -12.66 -24.37
N LEU A 12 0.15 -11.41 -24.62
CA LEU A 12 1.42 -11.08 -25.26
C LEU A 12 2.59 -11.55 -24.40
N THR A 13 3.49 -12.33 -25.00
CA THR A 13 4.69 -12.83 -24.33
C THR A 13 5.82 -11.82 -24.42
N LEU A 14 6.42 -11.50 -23.28
CA LEU A 14 7.57 -10.61 -23.14
C LEU A 14 8.89 -11.38 -23.35
N PRO A 15 10.03 -10.69 -23.56
CA PRO A 15 11.33 -11.34 -23.72
C PRO A 15 11.74 -12.25 -22.56
N ASN A 16 11.22 -12.00 -21.35
CA ASN A 16 11.42 -12.83 -20.18
C ASN A 16 10.55 -14.11 -20.14
N GLY A 17 9.79 -14.39 -21.20
CA GLY A 17 8.93 -15.56 -21.33
C GLY A 17 7.58 -15.48 -20.59
N ARG A 18 7.32 -14.41 -19.84
CA ARG A 18 6.02 -14.19 -19.18
C ARG A 18 5.05 -13.53 -20.14
N THR A 19 3.76 -13.84 -20.00
CA THR A 19 2.73 -13.00 -20.60
C THR A 19 2.67 -11.66 -19.88
N LEU A 20 2.15 -10.63 -20.54
CA LEU A 20 1.94 -9.31 -19.93
C LEU A 20 1.15 -9.43 -18.62
N GLU A 21 0.08 -10.23 -18.60
CA GLU A 21 -0.69 -10.50 -17.37
C GLU A 21 0.18 -11.08 -16.24
N LYS A 22 1.02 -12.08 -16.55
CA LYS A 22 1.91 -12.70 -15.55
C LYS A 22 2.95 -11.72 -15.04
N GLN A 23 3.48 -10.86 -15.91
CA GLN A 23 4.41 -9.81 -15.50
C GLN A 23 3.73 -8.77 -14.61
N MET A 24 2.52 -8.33 -14.96
CA MET A 24 1.79 -7.36 -14.13
C MET A 24 1.42 -7.94 -12.75
N LYS A 25 1.05 -9.23 -12.68
CA LYS A 25 0.88 -9.95 -11.39
C LYS A 25 2.17 -10.02 -10.59
N TYR A 26 3.32 -10.20 -11.26
CA TYR A 26 4.62 -10.19 -10.62
C TYR A 26 4.96 -8.80 -10.04
N GLU A 27 4.74 -7.74 -10.81
CA GLU A 27 4.96 -6.35 -10.36
C GLU A 27 4.03 -5.96 -9.21
N ALA A 28 2.78 -6.42 -9.22
CA ALA A 28 1.85 -6.20 -8.11
C ALA A 28 2.36 -6.83 -6.80
N LYS A 29 2.89 -8.05 -6.87
CA LYS A 29 3.52 -8.71 -5.72
C LYS A 29 4.78 -8.00 -5.26
N ARG A 30 5.62 -7.54 -6.21
CA ARG A 30 6.83 -6.75 -5.91
C ARG A 30 6.48 -5.47 -5.14
N PHE A 31 5.45 -4.74 -5.58
CA PHE A 31 4.96 -3.56 -4.87
C PHE A 31 4.49 -3.89 -3.44
N LEU A 32 3.71 -4.96 -3.25
CA LEU A 32 3.26 -5.39 -1.92
C LEU A 32 4.44 -5.73 -1.00
N THR A 33 5.47 -6.41 -1.52
CA THR A 33 6.70 -6.69 -0.76
C THR A 33 7.40 -5.40 -0.34
N ILE A 34 7.56 -4.44 -1.25
CA ILE A 34 8.18 -3.14 -0.95
C ILE A 34 7.37 -2.40 0.12
N LEU A 35 6.04 -2.38 0.02
CA LEU A 35 5.17 -1.77 1.01
C LEU A 35 5.33 -2.41 2.39
N GLN A 36 5.35 -3.74 2.45
CA GLN A 36 5.56 -4.46 3.69
C GLN A 36 6.92 -4.12 4.33
N GLU A 37 7.97 -4.01 3.52
CA GLU A 37 9.30 -3.63 4.01
C GLU A 37 9.33 -2.19 4.55
N GLU A 38 8.62 -1.24 3.92
CA GLU A 38 8.53 0.14 4.43
C GLU A 38 7.75 0.20 5.75
N ILE A 39 6.68 -0.59 5.88
CA ILE A 39 5.94 -0.73 7.14
C ILE A 39 6.84 -1.34 8.21
N ASP A 40 7.54 -2.43 7.90
CA ASP A 40 8.45 -3.10 8.84
C ASP A 40 9.58 -2.17 9.29
N ARG A 41 10.13 -1.38 8.37
CA ARG A 41 11.10 -0.33 8.68
C ARG A 41 10.50 0.70 9.63
N TRP A 42 9.29 1.21 9.37
CA TRP A 42 8.63 2.16 10.27
C TRP A 42 8.35 1.56 11.66
N TYR A 43 7.94 0.29 11.74
CA TYR A 43 7.80 -0.43 13.00
C TYR A 43 9.14 -0.50 13.76
N SER A 44 10.27 -0.67 13.06
CA SER A 44 11.60 -0.76 13.67
C SER A 44 12.11 0.56 14.25
N LEU A 45 11.62 1.72 13.77
CA LEU A 45 12.03 3.04 14.26
C LEU A 45 11.56 3.32 15.69
N TYR A 46 10.49 2.65 16.13
CA TYR A 46 9.96 2.80 17.47
C TYR A 46 9.62 1.44 18.06
N SER A 47 10.38 0.99 19.07
CA SER A 47 10.02 -0.18 19.87
C SER A 47 9.43 0.28 21.20
N PRO A 48 8.12 0.05 21.46
CA PRO A 48 7.48 0.50 22.68
C PRO A 48 8.01 -0.30 23.88
N MET A 49 8.30 0.40 24.97
CA MET A 49 8.76 -0.24 26.21
C MET A 49 7.61 -0.68 27.13
N ILE A 50 6.41 -0.10 26.95
CA ILE A 50 5.31 -0.16 27.93
C ILE A 50 4.19 -1.11 27.48
N TYR A 51 4.19 -1.55 26.22
CA TYR A 51 3.17 -2.46 25.68
C TYR A 51 3.75 -3.40 24.62
N GLN A 52 3.14 -4.57 24.45
CA GLN A 52 3.45 -5.49 23.37
C GLN A 52 2.64 -5.14 22.12
N ARG A 53 3.30 -5.12 20.96
CA ARG A 53 2.63 -4.90 19.67
C ARG A 53 1.94 -6.18 19.21
N THR A 54 0.68 -6.05 18.79
CA THR A 54 -0.07 -7.15 18.15
C THR A 54 0.34 -7.36 16.70
N TYR A 55 0.87 -6.31 16.04
CA TYR A 55 1.19 -6.28 14.61
C TYR A 55 -0.04 -6.45 13.69
N ASP A 56 -1.25 -6.20 14.19
CA ASP A 56 -2.48 -6.36 13.41
C ASP A 56 -2.46 -5.51 12.13
N MET A 57 -2.17 -4.20 12.23
CA MET A 57 -2.00 -3.34 11.05
C MET A 57 -0.95 -3.89 10.07
N ARG A 58 0.20 -4.36 10.57
CA ARG A 58 1.25 -4.96 9.75
C ARG A 58 0.75 -6.19 8.98
N ASN A 59 -0.10 -6.99 9.60
CA ASN A 59 -0.60 -8.24 9.05
C ASN A 59 -1.91 -8.07 8.24
N SER A 60 -2.57 -6.92 8.35
CA SER A 60 -3.86 -6.60 7.72
C SER A 60 -3.79 -6.32 6.22
N ILE A 61 -2.60 -6.01 5.69
CA ILE A 61 -2.42 -5.57 4.31
C ILE A 61 -2.25 -6.76 3.40
N TYR A 62 -3.05 -6.80 2.34
CA TYR A 62 -2.90 -7.78 1.27
C TYR A 62 -3.27 -7.16 -0.08
N ALA A 63 -2.69 -7.69 -1.15
CA ALA A 63 -3.12 -7.34 -2.49
C ALA A 63 -4.23 -8.31 -2.92
N GLU A 64 -5.40 -7.81 -3.32
CA GLU A 64 -6.27 -8.59 -4.21
C GLU A 64 -5.78 -8.33 -5.63
N ASP A 65 -5.61 -9.40 -6.40
CA ASP A 65 -5.11 -9.37 -7.77
C ASP A 65 -6.10 -8.66 -8.71
N ILE A 66 -6.22 -7.34 -8.65
CA ILE A 66 -6.95 -6.54 -9.64
C ILE A 66 -5.93 -5.90 -10.57
N VAL A 67 -5.36 -6.69 -11.46
CA VAL A 67 -4.53 -6.19 -12.56
C VAL A 67 -5.46 -5.72 -13.68
N ARG A 68 -5.66 -4.41 -13.81
CA ARG A 68 -6.29 -3.82 -15.00
C ARG A 68 -5.23 -3.40 -16.00
N VAL A 69 -5.08 -4.15 -17.10
CA VAL A 69 -4.21 -3.78 -18.23
C VAL A 69 -5.07 -3.07 -19.28
N SER A 70 -4.69 -1.85 -19.68
CA SER A 70 -5.37 -1.10 -20.74
C SER A 70 -4.47 -0.90 -21.96
N THR A 71 -5.06 -0.73 -23.14
CA THR A 71 -4.34 -0.41 -24.40
C THR A 71 -3.82 1.03 -24.46
N SER A 72 -4.19 1.89 -23.51
CA SER A 72 -3.84 3.32 -23.47
C SER A 72 -2.48 3.63 -22.80
N GLY A 73 -1.66 2.59 -22.59
CA GLY A 73 -0.40 2.65 -21.84
C GLY A 73 -0.34 1.55 -20.77
N ASN A 74 0.87 1.16 -20.37
CA ASN A 74 1.13 0.11 -19.37
C ASN A 74 0.72 0.53 -17.94
N LYS A 75 -0.55 0.87 -17.74
CA LYS A 75 -1.09 1.23 -16.43
C LYS A 75 -1.42 -0.05 -15.68
N LEU A 76 -0.81 -0.26 -14.52
CA LEU A 76 -1.21 -1.29 -13.57
C LEU A 76 -1.78 -0.60 -12.34
N GLN A 77 -3.11 -0.55 -12.27
CA GLN A 77 -3.80 -0.08 -11.07
C GLN A 77 -3.71 -1.17 -9.99
N ILE A 78 -2.93 -0.93 -8.93
CA ILE A 78 -2.87 -1.82 -7.77
C ILE A 78 -3.86 -1.33 -6.72
N LYS A 79 -4.99 -2.03 -6.58
CA LYS A 79 -5.86 -1.81 -5.42
C LYS A 79 -5.24 -2.51 -4.21
N ILE A 80 -4.69 -1.74 -3.28
CA ILE A 80 -4.31 -2.24 -1.96
C ILE A 80 -5.61 -2.48 -1.20
N ASN A 81 -5.82 -3.71 -0.74
CA ASN A 81 -6.92 -4.01 0.17
C ASN A 81 -6.34 -4.28 1.56
N TYR A 82 -7.23 -4.22 2.54
CA TYR A 82 -6.91 -4.49 3.93
C TYR A 82 -8.13 -5.11 4.58
N ASP A 83 -7.90 -6.05 5.49
CA ASP A 83 -8.98 -6.70 6.21
C ASP A 83 -9.43 -5.84 7.41
N ASP A 84 -10.42 -6.34 8.15
CA ASP A 84 -10.97 -5.65 9.31
C ASP A 84 -9.93 -5.38 10.42
N THR A 85 -8.80 -6.10 10.43
CA THR A 85 -7.72 -5.89 11.41
C THR A 85 -6.90 -4.62 11.14
N ALA A 86 -7.08 -3.98 9.97
CA ALA A 86 -6.55 -2.63 9.72
C ALA A 86 -7.30 -1.53 10.49
N PHE A 87 -8.49 -1.84 11.01
CA PHE A 87 -9.33 -0.87 11.70
C PHE A 87 -9.20 -1.00 13.22
N HIS A 88 -8.75 0.08 13.85
CA HIS A 88 -8.71 0.17 15.30
C HIS A 88 -9.87 1.02 15.80
N LYS A 89 -10.42 0.64 16.96
CA LYS A 89 -11.36 1.49 17.68
C LYS A 89 -10.60 2.63 18.33
N SER A 90 -11.10 3.83 18.11
CA SER A 90 -10.71 5.03 18.85
C SER A 90 -10.98 4.82 20.34
N LEU A 91 -10.02 5.22 21.17
CA LEU A 91 -10.17 5.25 22.63
C LEU A 91 -11.15 6.33 23.11
N TRP A 92 -11.57 7.23 22.22
CA TRP A 92 -12.28 8.45 22.58
C TRP A 92 -13.76 8.44 22.20
N ASP A 93 -14.13 7.79 21.11
CA ASP A 93 -15.47 7.89 20.53
C ASP A 93 -15.95 6.59 19.85
N ASP A 94 -15.29 5.45 20.12
CA ASP A 94 -15.57 4.13 19.52
C ASP A 94 -15.54 4.09 17.98
N SER A 95 -15.12 5.18 17.32
CA SER A 95 -15.01 5.25 15.87
C SER A 95 -13.97 4.24 15.36
N LYS A 96 -14.25 3.60 14.22
CA LYS A 96 -13.29 2.73 13.54
C LYS A 96 -12.40 3.58 12.63
N ILE A 97 -11.10 3.55 12.88
CA ILE A 97 -10.12 4.31 12.11
C ILE A 97 -9.25 3.32 11.34
N ASN A 98 -9.10 3.55 10.03
CA ASN A 98 -8.10 2.86 9.22
C ASN A 98 -6.72 3.26 9.71
N SER A 99 -6.07 2.34 10.42
CA SER A 99 -4.79 2.61 11.07
C SER A 99 -3.63 2.69 10.10
N ILE A 100 -3.75 2.08 8.92
CA ILE A 100 -2.75 2.22 7.86
C ILE A 100 -2.68 3.69 7.45
N LEU A 101 -3.81 4.32 7.13
CA LEU A 101 -3.84 5.73 6.74
C LEU A 101 -3.43 6.66 7.88
N LEU A 102 -3.92 6.38 9.10
CA LEU A 102 -3.57 7.18 10.28
C LEU A 102 -2.06 7.15 10.56
N MET A 103 -1.43 5.98 10.49
CA MET A 103 0.00 5.83 10.74
C MET A 103 0.85 6.30 9.56
N ASN A 104 0.33 6.21 8.33
CA ASN A 104 1.01 6.76 7.15
C ASN A 104 1.09 8.30 7.23
N ASN A 105 -0.04 8.94 7.51
CA ASN A 105 -0.17 10.40 7.49
C ASN A 105 0.28 11.05 8.81
N GLY A 106 0.26 10.28 9.90
CA GLY A 106 0.42 10.81 11.24
C GLY A 106 -0.87 11.43 11.76
N TYR A 107 -0.82 11.89 13.01
CA TYR A 107 -1.95 12.56 13.65
C TYR A 107 -1.48 13.55 14.70
N GLN A 108 -2.37 14.51 15.00
CA GLN A 108 -2.22 15.42 16.12
C GLN A 108 -3.60 15.73 16.69
N VAL A 109 -3.78 15.47 17.98
CA VAL A 109 -4.97 15.84 18.73
C VAL A 109 -4.97 17.36 18.92
N SER A 110 -6.12 18.00 18.71
CA SER A 110 -6.23 19.45 18.75
C SER A 110 -6.17 20.04 20.17
N HIS A 111 -6.66 19.31 21.18
CA HIS A 111 -6.80 19.80 22.56
C HIS A 111 -6.69 18.67 23.60
N GLY A 112 -6.36 19.01 24.85
CA GLY A 112 -6.25 18.07 25.97
C GLY A 112 -4.85 18.00 26.57
N TRP A 113 -4.73 17.49 27.80
CA TRP A 113 -3.45 17.41 28.53
C TRP A 113 -2.39 16.55 27.82
N HIS A 114 -2.85 15.63 26.96
CA HIS A 114 -1.99 14.69 26.26
C HIS A 114 -1.59 15.16 24.85
N LYS A 115 -2.09 16.30 24.36
CA LYS A 115 -1.94 16.73 22.94
C LYS A 115 -0.47 16.78 22.46
N ASP A 116 0.45 17.11 23.37
CA ASP A 116 1.89 17.24 23.10
C ASP A 116 2.69 16.02 23.56
N ILE A 117 2.03 14.88 23.80
CA ILE A 117 2.67 13.61 24.17
C ILE A 117 2.81 12.74 22.92
N GLU A 118 4.03 12.41 22.54
CA GLU A 118 4.30 11.54 21.39
C GLU A 118 3.65 10.16 21.56
N ASN A 119 3.11 9.61 20.46
CA ASN A 119 2.33 8.37 20.39
C ASN A 119 0.98 8.40 21.13
N PHE A 120 0.62 9.49 21.82
CA PHE A 120 -0.65 9.60 22.54
C PHE A 120 -1.49 10.79 22.08
N GLY A 121 -0.91 11.99 22.05
CA GLY A 121 -1.50 13.19 21.45
C GLY A 121 -1.05 13.46 20.03
N TYR A 122 0.15 13.05 19.63
CA TYR A 122 0.60 13.20 18.25
C TYR A 122 1.54 12.08 17.82
N ARG A 123 1.65 11.87 16.52
CA ARG A 123 2.67 11.02 15.92
C ARG A 123 2.98 11.49 14.50
N GLU A 124 4.26 11.55 14.17
CA GLU A 124 4.71 11.80 12.81
C GLU A 124 4.30 10.65 11.87
N GLY A 125 3.94 11.00 10.63
CA GLY A 125 3.58 10.04 9.61
C GLY A 125 4.76 9.15 9.20
N GLY A 126 4.49 7.87 8.98
CA GLY A 126 5.49 6.93 8.47
C GLY A 126 5.78 7.07 6.98
N HIS A 127 4.85 7.65 6.20
CA HIS A 127 4.95 7.84 4.75
C HIS A 127 5.35 6.57 3.97
N PHE A 128 4.97 5.39 4.47
CA PHE A 128 5.36 4.11 3.90
C PHE A 128 4.66 3.83 2.55
N LEU A 129 3.48 4.42 2.29
CA LEU A 129 2.81 4.32 0.99
C LEU A 129 3.59 5.10 -0.07
N GLU A 130 3.98 6.33 0.22
CA GLU A 130 4.77 7.20 -0.65
C GLU A 130 6.17 6.62 -0.89
N ASN A 131 6.82 6.15 0.17
CA ASN A 131 8.12 5.50 0.09
C ASN A 131 8.07 4.22 -0.75
N ALA A 132 6.99 3.43 -0.65
CA ALA A 132 6.82 2.24 -1.45
C ALA A 132 6.66 2.57 -2.94
N VAL A 133 5.86 3.57 -3.28
CA VAL A 133 5.73 4.07 -4.66
C VAL A 133 7.07 4.59 -5.19
N TYR A 134 7.79 5.38 -4.39
CA TYR A 134 9.11 5.88 -4.75
C TYR A 134 10.10 4.75 -5.03
N ARG A 135 10.17 3.74 -4.14
CA ARG A 135 11.06 2.58 -4.31
C ARG A 135 10.68 1.72 -5.51
N PHE A 136 9.39 1.46 -5.71
CA PHE A 136 8.89 0.72 -6.86
C PHE A 136 9.32 1.37 -8.19
N ASN A 137 9.20 2.70 -8.26
CA ASN A 137 9.52 3.49 -9.44
C ASN A 137 11.01 3.52 -9.82
N LYS A 138 11.92 3.16 -8.92
CA LYS A 138 13.36 3.04 -9.24
C LYS A 138 13.66 1.90 -10.22
N GLU A 139 12.78 0.90 -10.31
CA GLU A 139 12.90 -0.29 -11.15
C GLU A 139 11.59 -0.53 -11.91
N ASN A 140 10.95 0.55 -12.38
CA ASN A 140 9.66 0.49 -13.08
C ASN A 140 9.85 0.46 -14.60
N ASP A 141 10.45 -0.62 -15.08
CA ASP A 141 10.78 -0.82 -16.51
C ASP A 141 9.55 -0.82 -17.43
N PHE A 142 8.36 -1.07 -16.85
CA PHE A 142 7.11 -1.15 -17.60
C PHE A 142 6.35 0.17 -17.64
N GLY A 143 6.77 1.22 -16.93
CA GLY A 143 6.01 2.48 -16.86
C GLY A 143 4.65 2.31 -16.18
N ILE A 144 4.62 1.49 -15.14
CA ILE A 144 3.43 1.20 -14.33
C ILE A 144 3.05 2.40 -13.47
N ASP A 145 1.83 2.88 -13.65
CA ASP A 145 1.22 3.88 -12.77
C ASP A 145 0.59 3.22 -11.54
N ILE A 146 1.18 3.41 -10.35
CA ILE A 146 0.61 2.94 -9.08
C ILE A 146 -0.51 3.88 -8.63
N ILE A 147 -1.72 3.35 -8.50
CA ILE A 147 -2.89 4.08 -7.97
C ILE A 147 -3.37 3.37 -6.71
N ILE A 148 -3.18 3.99 -5.56
CA ILE A 148 -3.64 3.48 -4.26
C ILE A 148 -5.05 4.02 -4.02
N ASN A 149 -6.05 3.13 -3.95
CA ASN A 149 -7.43 3.49 -3.60
C ASN A 149 -7.71 3.04 -2.17
N TYR A 150 -8.25 3.94 -1.35
CA TYR A 150 -8.65 3.70 0.03
C TYR A 150 -10.14 3.95 0.25
#